data_AF-A0A518HAU1-F1
#
_entry.id   AF-A0A518HAU1-F1
#
_cell.length_a   1.000
_cell.length_b   1.000
_cell.length_c   1.000
_cell.angle_alpha   90.00
_cell.angle_beta   90.00
_cell.angle_gamma   90.00
#
_symmetry.space_group_name_H-M   'P 1'
#
loop_
_entity.id
_entity.type
_entity.pdbx_description
1 polymer ?
#
loop_
_entity_poly.entity_id
_entity_poly.type
_entity_poly.pdbx_seq_one_letter_code
_entity_poly.pdbx_strand_id
1 'polypeptide(L)'
;MTSRRQFLRSGVGLAAASGLSPSLLRAQEPGHRPDRPEGVRVLNPRARVPLSFIIDDSTCLVNLAHFCIPQFAEVFPDDYPQPWRELPREIPDSFVRSFGEWCHDHGVKGKYSIVPFPACVGWVDREMPGWSRRELRESLDLVRTLMLPDWDIHPEMITHTWVINTKTGRPHAERTEDYMENWGWSAGRSVDELADYLGYALRLLKNAGLPCEGVTTPGGFGTRALPELSRATLESVRDVFGAEIPHYFRHLYTDDRSVAPRVEYASGLDGDDPRCVVSIIGCTGDWFGGWDGLTPGSVDQFITEDLQGGRLPEVIAREEPAILVCHWPGIYYNGEELGFSIFKEVVARLEAGYDNLLWMKNSEIARYWAARELTSIGASADRVSFLAPYACPAFTVAVDGPREGAPAVDRGSGGPEPLREVRDRLRLEPGTWCRSDDGVTACFDLPKGASAISWSAGG
;
A
#
# COMPACT_ATOMS: atom_id res chain seq x y z
N MET A 1 13.80 -3.64 32.52
CA MET A 1 14.97 -2.86 32.06
C MET A 1 15.27 -3.30 30.65
N THR A 2 14.64 -2.63 29.71
CA THR A 2 14.54 -3.04 28.31
C THR A 2 15.41 -2.05 27.54
N SER A 3 16.58 -2.47 27.08
CA SER A 3 17.56 -1.55 26.49
C SER A 3 17.17 -1.19 25.05
N ARG A 4 17.36 0.09 24.67
CA ARG A 4 17.57 0.77 23.36
C ARG A 4 17.66 -0.04 22.04
N ARG A 5 18.01 -1.34 22.08
CA ARG A 5 18.05 -2.26 20.94
C ARG A 5 16.68 -2.80 20.49
N GLN A 6 15.63 -2.67 21.30
CA GLN A 6 14.30 -3.22 20.97
C GLN A 6 13.40 -2.22 20.23
N PHE A 7 13.60 -0.91 20.45
CA PHE A 7 12.83 0.12 19.74
C PHE A 7 13.23 0.28 18.27
N LEU A 8 14.54 0.18 17.97
CA LEU A 8 14.98 0.05 16.58
C LEU A 8 14.37 -1.19 15.90
N ARG A 9 14.07 -2.27 16.64
CA ARG A 9 13.41 -3.47 16.12
C ARG A 9 11.89 -3.39 16.00
N SER A 10 11.23 -2.41 16.62
CA SER A 10 9.77 -2.20 16.48
C SER A 10 9.40 -1.26 15.32
N GLY A 11 10.36 -0.53 14.75
CA GLY A 11 10.20 0.29 13.54
C GLY A 11 11.15 -0.05 12.37
N VAL A 12 12.22 -0.84 12.59
CA VAL A 12 13.21 -1.25 11.58
C VAL A 12 13.69 -2.69 11.83
N GLY A 13 13.37 -3.63 10.94
CA GLY A 13 14.10 -4.92 10.83
C GLY A 13 13.84 -5.96 11.93
N LEU A 14 12.95 -6.92 11.62
CA LEU A 14 12.78 -8.15 12.38
C LEU A 14 13.82 -9.19 11.92
N ALA A 15 14.92 -9.35 12.66
CA ALA A 15 15.78 -10.54 12.59
C ALA A 15 16.42 -10.91 13.94
N ALA A 16 16.15 -12.16 14.35
CA ALA A 16 16.78 -13.02 15.35
C ALA A 16 16.69 -12.65 16.86
N ALA A 17 15.79 -13.36 17.57
CA ALA A 17 16.10 -14.13 18.78
C ALA A 17 14.98 -15.14 19.11
N SER A 18 15.26 -16.41 18.84
CA SER A 18 14.83 -17.63 19.56
C SER A 18 13.61 -17.55 20.49
N GLY A 19 12.52 -18.23 20.10
CA GLY A 19 11.44 -18.62 21.03
C GLY A 19 10.01 -18.50 20.50
N LEU A 20 9.80 -17.99 19.28
CA LEU A 20 8.46 -17.94 18.69
C LEU A 20 8.09 -19.31 18.14
N SER A 21 7.01 -19.88 18.68
CA SER A 21 6.40 -21.11 18.20
C SER A 21 6.18 -21.02 16.67
N PRO A 22 6.46 -22.07 15.88
CA PRO A 22 6.33 -22.06 14.42
C PRO A 22 4.94 -21.67 13.89
N SER A 23 3.93 -21.58 14.75
CA SER A 23 2.56 -21.20 14.42
C SER A 23 2.37 -19.70 14.14
N LEU A 24 3.17 -18.79 14.71
CA LEU A 24 3.00 -17.35 14.48
C LEU A 24 3.54 -16.87 13.12
N LEU A 25 4.46 -17.62 12.51
CA LEU A 25 4.93 -17.37 11.14
C LEU A 25 3.99 -17.96 10.06
N ARG A 26 2.92 -18.67 10.47
CA ARG A 26 1.86 -19.20 9.60
C ARG A 26 0.57 -18.36 9.64
N ALA A 27 0.59 -17.16 10.23
CA ALA A 27 -0.62 -16.46 10.69
C ALA A 27 -1.41 -15.68 9.62
N GLN A 28 -1.30 -16.03 8.34
CA GLN A 28 -2.11 -15.44 7.27
C GLN A 28 -2.71 -16.55 6.42
N GLU A 29 -4.03 -16.68 6.48
CA GLU A 29 -4.76 -17.75 5.80
C GLU A 29 -5.01 -17.31 4.34
N PRO A 30 -4.47 -18.02 3.34
CA PRO A 30 -4.69 -17.64 1.95
C PRO A 30 -6.19 -17.71 1.57
N GLY A 31 -6.91 -18.71 2.09
CA GLY A 31 -8.27 -19.04 1.64
C GLY A 31 -8.26 -19.87 0.36
N HIS A 32 -9.34 -19.82 -0.42
CA HIS A 32 -9.49 -20.55 -1.67
C HIS A 32 -8.45 -20.12 -2.72
N ARG A 33 -7.96 -21.08 -3.51
CA ARG A 33 -7.08 -20.84 -4.65
C ARG A 33 -7.54 -21.66 -5.85
N PRO A 34 -7.76 -21.05 -7.03
CA PRO A 34 -8.09 -21.79 -8.22
C PRO A 34 -6.87 -22.50 -8.80
N ASP A 35 -7.11 -23.57 -9.56
CA ASP A 35 -6.07 -24.31 -10.26
C ASP A 35 -5.36 -23.47 -11.32
N ARG A 36 -4.10 -23.80 -11.58
CA ARG A 36 -3.25 -23.13 -12.58
C ARG A 36 -2.82 -24.14 -13.64
N PRO A 37 -3.13 -23.88 -14.93
CA PRO A 37 -2.66 -24.75 -16.00
C PRO A 37 -1.16 -24.54 -16.21
N GLU A 38 -0.46 -25.60 -16.60
CA GLU A 38 0.91 -25.47 -17.10
C GLU A 38 0.92 -24.63 -18.39
N GLY A 39 2.00 -23.89 -18.61
CA GLY A 39 2.19 -23.11 -19.83
C GLY A 39 1.43 -21.77 -19.89
N VAL A 40 0.73 -21.36 -18.84
CA VAL A 40 0.15 -20.01 -18.73
C VAL A 40 0.57 -19.35 -17.43
N ARG A 41 1.21 -18.19 -17.54
CA ARG A 41 1.70 -17.40 -16.39
C ARG A 41 1.10 -16.01 -16.42
N VAL A 42 0.57 -15.56 -15.28
CA VAL A 42 0.19 -14.16 -15.10
C VAL A 42 1.46 -13.38 -14.70
N LEU A 43 1.85 -12.42 -15.53
CA LEU A 43 2.99 -11.55 -15.29
C LEU A 43 2.57 -10.32 -14.46
N ASN A 44 3.50 -9.45 -14.11
CA ASN A 44 3.18 -8.12 -13.60
C ASN A 44 2.43 -7.28 -14.65
N PRO A 45 1.68 -6.22 -14.24
CA PRO A 45 0.94 -5.39 -15.17
C PRO A 45 1.86 -4.86 -16.27
N ARG A 46 1.47 -5.10 -17.53
CA ARG A 46 2.23 -4.71 -18.73
C ARG A 46 3.65 -5.29 -18.78
N ALA A 47 3.91 -6.38 -18.05
CA ALA A 47 5.24 -6.94 -17.83
C ALA A 47 6.25 -5.92 -17.26
N ARG A 48 5.77 -4.98 -16.43
CA ARG A 48 6.56 -3.93 -15.76
C ARG A 48 6.54 -4.13 -14.25
N VAL A 49 7.60 -3.74 -13.56
CA VAL A 49 7.68 -3.83 -12.10
C VAL A 49 6.83 -2.72 -11.48
N PRO A 50 5.84 -3.05 -10.62
CA PRO A 50 5.08 -2.03 -9.91
C PRO A 50 5.96 -1.23 -8.96
N LEU A 51 5.77 0.08 -8.95
CA LEU A 51 6.42 1.04 -8.08
C LEU A 51 5.33 1.83 -7.33
N SER A 52 5.47 2.04 -6.03
CA SER A 52 4.52 2.80 -5.23
C SER A 52 5.25 3.54 -4.11
N PHE A 53 4.64 4.60 -3.60
CA PHE A 53 5.15 5.35 -2.47
C PHE A 53 4.11 5.44 -1.34
N ILE A 54 4.47 5.00 -0.14
CA ILE A 54 3.66 5.09 1.06
C ILE A 54 4.14 6.25 1.92
N ILE A 55 3.23 7.19 2.18
CA ILE A 55 3.42 8.28 3.14
C ILE A 55 2.57 7.98 4.37
N ASP A 56 3.23 7.71 5.49
CA ASP A 56 2.62 7.49 6.80
C ASP A 56 2.70 8.75 7.67
N ASP A 57 1.97 8.72 8.79
CA ASP A 57 1.84 9.77 9.82
C ASP A 57 1.34 11.11 9.27
N SER A 58 0.78 11.07 8.06
CA SER A 58 0.29 12.24 7.36
C SER A 58 -1.12 12.62 7.79
N THR A 59 -1.39 13.92 7.83
CA THR A 59 -2.72 14.49 8.13
C THR A 59 -2.76 15.95 7.68
N CYS A 60 -3.94 16.58 7.73
CA CYS A 60 -4.09 18.00 7.41
C CYS A 60 -3.49 18.88 8.52
N LEU A 61 -2.60 19.81 8.16
CA LEU A 61 -2.07 20.90 8.99
C LEU A 61 -1.21 20.50 10.20
N VAL A 62 -1.34 19.29 10.74
CA VAL A 62 -0.66 18.87 11.96
C VAL A 62 0.64 18.16 11.63
N ASN A 63 1.76 18.62 12.18
CA ASN A 63 2.98 17.82 12.24
C ASN A 63 2.84 16.81 13.39
N LEU A 64 2.57 15.55 13.06
CA LEU A 64 2.28 14.53 14.05
C LEU A 64 3.44 14.33 15.04
N ALA A 65 4.70 14.38 14.58
CA ALA A 65 5.88 14.20 15.43
C ALA A 65 5.93 15.20 16.60
N HIS A 66 5.57 16.47 16.35
CA HIS A 66 5.52 17.49 17.41
C HIS A 66 4.59 17.10 18.56
N PHE A 67 3.46 16.46 18.24
CA PHE A 67 2.41 16.16 19.22
C PHE A 67 2.45 14.74 19.77
N CYS A 68 2.94 13.76 19.00
CA CYS A 68 2.98 12.36 19.44
C CYS A 68 4.18 12.06 20.34
N ILE A 69 5.36 12.64 20.09
CA ILE A 69 6.57 12.41 20.90
C ILE A 69 6.31 12.64 22.40
N PRO A 70 5.74 13.77 22.87
CA PRO A 70 5.49 13.95 24.30
C PRO A 70 4.48 12.93 24.87
N GLN A 71 3.54 12.44 24.07
CA GLN A 71 2.57 11.42 24.49
C GLN A 71 3.24 10.04 24.61
N PHE A 72 4.14 9.72 23.68
CA PHE A 72 4.96 8.51 23.77
C PHE A 72 5.92 8.56 24.96
N ALA A 73 6.55 9.71 25.22
CA ALA A 73 7.43 9.94 26.37
C ALA A 73 6.71 9.82 27.72
N GLU A 74 5.39 10.01 27.78
CA GLU A 74 4.61 9.78 28.99
C GLU A 74 4.62 8.30 29.43
N VAL A 75 4.66 7.38 28.45
CA VAL A 75 4.71 5.93 28.71
C VAL A 75 6.15 5.41 28.69
N PHE A 76 6.98 5.94 27.79
CA PHE A 76 8.35 5.47 27.54
C PHE A 76 9.36 6.64 27.59
N PRO A 77 9.57 7.27 28.76
CA PRO A 77 10.36 8.51 28.86
C PRO A 77 11.80 8.37 28.40
N ASP A 78 12.40 7.19 28.59
CA ASP A 78 13.79 6.91 28.21
C ASP A 78 13.97 6.63 26.71
N ASP A 79 12.89 6.24 26.02
CA ASP A 79 12.90 5.91 24.60
C ASP A 79 12.55 7.10 23.70
N TYR A 80 11.91 8.15 24.26
CA TYR A 80 11.50 9.36 23.54
C TYR A 80 12.12 10.66 24.07
N PRO A 81 13.46 10.81 23.99
CA PRO A 81 14.16 12.00 24.48
C PRO A 81 14.16 13.16 23.47
N GLN A 82 13.51 13.03 22.30
CA GLN A 82 13.58 14.02 21.22
C GLN A 82 13.14 15.41 21.69
N PRO A 83 13.78 16.49 21.20
CA PRO A 83 13.42 17.86 21.54
C PRO A 83 12.17 18.33 20.78
N TRP A 84 11.03 17.66 20.98
CA TRP A 84 9.80 17.83 20.19
C TRP A 84 9.28 19.28 20.14
N ARG A 85 9.62 20.12 21.13
CA ARG A 85 9.23 21.55 21.15
C ARG A 85 9.90 22.36 20.05
N GLU A 86 11.03 21.89 19.54
CA GLU A 86 11.78 22.52 18.44
C GLU A 86 11.21 22.14 17.08
N LEU A 87 10.47 21.03 16.99
CA LEU A 87 9.82 20.60 15.76
C LEU A 87 8.69 21.58 15.37
N PRO A 88 8.51 21.90 14.08
CA PRO A 88 7.36 22.67 13.62
C PRO A 88 6.06 22.01 14.05
N ARG A 89 5.05 22.81 14.42
CA ARG A 89 3.72 22.30 14.77
C ARG A 89 2.91 21.85 13.55
N GLU A 90 3.32 22.29 12.37
CA GLU A 90 2.59 22.16 11.12
C GLU A 90 3.49 21.64 10.02
N ILE A 91 2.91 20.79 9.17
CA ILE A 91 3.41 20.54 7.82
C ILE A 91 2.52 21.38 6.90
N PRO A 92 3.06 22.45 6.29
CA PRO A 92 2.23 23.46 5.67
C PRO A 92 1.66 22.98 4.33
N ASP A 93 0.44 23.42 4.02
CA ASP A 93 -0.20 23.11 2.73
C ASP A 93 0.60 23.61 1.53
N SER A 94 1.45 24.64 1.69
CA SER A 94 2.37 25.08 0.63
C SER A 94 3.39 24.00 0.27
N PHE A 95 3.87 23.26 1.27
CA PHE A 95 4.74 22.11 1.04
C PHE A 95 3.98 20.94 0.41
N VAL A 96 2.80 20.61 0.95
CA VAL A 96 1.94 19.53 0.40
C VAL A 96 1.62 19.80 -1.07
N ARG A 97 1.36 21.07 -1.44
CA ARG A 97 1.13 21.48 -2.83
C ARG A 97 2.37 21.28 -3.70
N SER A 98 3.54 21.79 -3.27
CA SER A 98 4.81 21.62 -3.97
C SER A 98 5.15 20.15 -4.20
N PHE A 99 4.95 19.32 -3.17
CA PHE A 99 5.14 17.88 -3.21
C PHE A 99 4.17 17.20 -4.20
N GLY A 100 2.87 17.48 -4.07
CA GLY A 100 1.82 16.87 -4.89
C GLY A 100 1.94 17.23 -6.37
N GLU A 101 2.19 18.50 -6.69
CA GLU A 101 2.39 18.97 -8.07
C GLU A 101 3.61 18.29 -8.70
N TRP A 102 4.74 18.23 -7.98
CA TRP A 102 5.93 17.55 -8.48
C TRP A 102 5.69 16.05 -8.69
N CYS A 103 5.01 15.38 -7.74
CA CYS A 103 4.68 13.96 -7.86
C CYS A 103 3.80 13.68 -9.09
N HIS A 104 2.79 14.51 -9.31
CA HIS A 104 1.91 14.43 -10.47
C HIS A 104 2.70 14.55 -11.78
N ASP A 105 3.59 15.54 -11.87
CA ASP A 105 4.42 15.79 -13.06
C ASP A 105 5.38 14.61 -13.38
N HIS A 106 5.77 13.84 -12.36
CA HIS A 106 6.64 12.64 -12.51
C HIS A 106 5.84 11.33 -12.50
N GLY A 107 4.51 11.41 -12.54
CA GLY A 107 3.61 10.25 -12.54
C GLY A 107 3.69 9.38 -11.28
N VAL A 108 4.24 9.91 -10.18
CA VAL A 108 4.36 9.21 -8.89
C VAL A 108 2.98 8.91 -8.34
N LYS A 109 2.78 7.66 -7.91
CA LYS A 109 1.55 7.19 -7.29
C LYS A 109 1.84 6.43 -6.01
N GLY A 110 0.81 6.30 -5.18
CA GLY A 110 0.88 5.40 -4.04
C GLY A 110 -0.24 5.61 -3.05
N LYS A 111 0.12 5.72 -1.77
CA LYS A 111 -0.82 5.84 -0.65
C LYS A 111 -0.37 6.93 0.31
N TYR A 112 -1.34 7.67 0.83
CA TYR A 112 -1.19 8.83 1.69
C TYR A 112 -2.06 8.64 2.95
N SER A 113 -1.46 8.65 4.14
CA SER A 113 -2.22 8.60 5.40
C SER A 113 -2.98 9.92 5.62
N ILE A 114 -4.20 9.82 6.15
CA ILE A 114 -4.80 10.90 6.91
C ILE A 114 -5.12 10.32 8.29
N VAL A 115 -4.30 10.63 9.28
CA VAL A 115 -4.64 10.34 10.69
C VAL A 115 -5.88 11.17 11.04
N PRO A 116 -7.04 10.56 11.36
CA PRO A 116 -8.30 11.30 11.48
C PRO A 116 -8.42 12.20 12.73
N PHE A 117 -7.73 11.85 13.82
CA PHE A 117 -7.70 12.61 15.07
C PHE A 117 -6.26 12.74 15.59
N PRO A 118 -5.36 13.36 14.80
CA PRO A 118 -3.92 13.27 14.99
C PRO A 118 -3.48 13.70 16.39
N ALA A 119 -2.85 12.78 17.11
CA ALA A 119 -2.36 12.95 18.47
C ALA A 119 -3.39 13.59 19.45
N CYS A 120 -4.68 13.31 19.24
CA CYS A 120 -5.78 13.92 19.97
C CYS A 120 -5.85 15.47 19.88
N VAL A 121 -5.26 16.10 18.86
CA VAL A 121 -5.26 17.56 18.67
C VAL A 121 -6.66 18.04 18.24
N GLY A 122 -7.22 17.46 17.18
CA GLY A 122 -8.54 17.82 16.63
C GLY A 122 -9.00 16.85 15.56
N TRP A 123 -10.27 16.91 15.18
CA TRP A 123 -10.88 15.95 14.26
C TRP A 123 -10.88 16.49 12.84
N VAL A 124 -10.33 15.74 11.89
CA VAL A 124 -10.28 16.15 10.48
C VAL A 124 -11.68 16.40 9.90
N ASP A 125 -12.71 15.71 10.39
CA ASP A 125 -14.10 15.86 9.94
C ASP A 125 -14.89 16.94 10.70
N ARG A 126 -14.28 17.67 11.65
CA ARG A 126 -14.98 18.70 12.46
C ARG A 126 -14.20 20.00 12.56
N GLU A 127 -13.11 19.98 13.33
CA GLU A 127 -12.29 21.15 13.65
C GLU A 127 -10.92 20.72 14.16
N MET A 128 -9.90 21.53 13.83
CA MET A 128 -8.52 21.33 14.24
C MET A 128 -8.08 22.53 15.09
N PRO A 129 -8.13 22.43 16.44
CA PRO A 129 -7.69 23.50 17.32
C PRO A 129 -6.28 23.98 17.01
N GLY A 130 -6.11 25.29 16.88
CA GLY A 130 -4.88 25.92 16.39
C GLY A 130 -5.02 26.48 14.96
N TRP A 131 -5.99 25.98 14.20
CA TRP A 131 -6.32 26.42 12.85
C TRP A 131 -7.80 26.79 12.73
N SER A 132 -8.11 27.67 11.80
CA SER A 132 -9.47 28.02 11.46
C SER A 132 -10.16 26.88 10.71
N ARG A 133 -11.49 26.84 10.79
CA ARG A 133 -12.30 25.90 9.99
C ARG A 133 -12.10 26.09 8.48
N ARG A 134 -11.70 27.30 8.05
CA ARG A 134 -11.41 27.58 6.65
C ARG A 134 -10.11 26.89 6.23
N GLU A 135 -9.04 27.03 7.01
CA GLU A 135 -7.76 26.38 6.74
C GLU A 135 -7.90 24.85 6.69
N LEU A 136 -8.62 24.24 7.64
CA LEU A 136 -8.86 22.79 7.60
C LEU A 136 -9.63 22.35 6.34
N ARG A 137 -10.61 23.14 5.89
CA ARG A 137 -11.36 22.84 4.66
C ARG A 137 -10.48 23.00 3.42
N GLU A 138 -9.68 24.06 3.36
CA GLU A 138 -8.73 24.31 2.27
C GLU A 138 -7.68 23.19 2.17
N SER A 139 -7.17 22.70 3.31
CA SER A 139 -6.25 21.55 3.37
C SER A 139 -6.91 20.26 2.90
N LEU A 140 -8.14 19.98 3.33
CA LEU A 140 -8.91 18.83 2.84
C LEU A 140 -9.22 18.94 1.33
N ASP A 141 -9.54 20.13 0.84
CA ASP A 141 -9.77 20.37 -0.59
C ASP A 141 -8.49 20.18 -1.40
N LEU A 142 -7.33 20.58 -0.86
CA LEU A 142 -6.02 20.27 -1.46
C LEU A 142 -5.82 18.76 -1.58
N VAL A 143 -6.07 17.99 -0.51
CA VAL A 143 -5.98 16.52 -0.56
C VAL A 143 -6.93 15.93 -1.60
N ARG A 144 -8.20 16.37 -1.62
CA ARG A 144 -9.22 15.85 -2.55
C ARG A 144 -8.92 16.14 -4.01
N THR A 145 -8.33 17.30 -4.30
CA THR A 145 -8.17 17.77 -5.69
C THR A 145 -6.80 17.47 -6.27
N LEU A 146 -5.74 17.58 -5.47
CA LEU A 146 -4.36 17.39 -5.91
C LEU A 146 -3.83 15.99 -5.59
N MET A 147 -4.05 15.50 -4.37
CA MET A 147 -3.47 14.21 -3.95
C MET A 147 -4.33 13.04 -4.42
N LEU A 148 -5.65 13.09 -4.26
CA LEU A 148 -6.53 11.96 -4.54
C LEU A 148 -6.38 11.31 -5.94
N PRO A 149 -6.12 12.06 -7.04
CA PRO A 149 -5.94 11.46 -8.36
C PRO A 149 -4.84 10.40 -8.41
N ASP A 150 -3.73 10.58 -7.68
CA ASP A 150 -2.54 9.74 -7.74
C ASP A 150 -2.29 8.93 -6.45
N TRP A 151 -3.10 9.16 -5.41
CA TRP A 151 -2.88 8.59 -4.09
C TRP A 151 -4.15 7.93 -3.53
N ASP A 152 -4.00 6.76 -2.90
CA ASP A 152 -5.02 6.22 -2.00
C ASP A 152 -4.98 6.93 -0.66
N ILE A 153 -6.14 7.22 -0.06
CA ILE A 153 -6.21 7.81 1.27
C ILE A 153 -6.57 6.72 2.28
N HIS A 154 -5.68 6.47 3.25
CA HIS A 154 -5.94 5.52 4.34
C HIS A 154 -5.98 6.23 5.68
N PRO A 155 -6.78 5.73 6.65
CA PRO A 155 -6.56 6.06 8.04
C PRO A 155 -5.32 5.31 8.52
N GLU A 156 -4.56 5.95 9.40
CA GLU A 156 -3.54 5.28 10.18
C GLU A 156 -4.01 5.16 11.62
N MET A 157 -5.00 4.28 11.76
CA MET A 157 -5.91 4.21 12.90
C MET A 157 -6.57 5.56 13.20
N ILE A 158 -6.90 5.87 14.46
CA ILE A 158 -7.71 7.06 14.79
C ILE A 158 -6.79 8.23 15.17
N THR A 159 -5.85 8.01 16.08
CA THR A 159 -5.05 9.11 16.66
C THR A 159 -3.57 9.01 16.39
N HIS A 160 -3.10 7.81 16.03
CA HIS A 160 -1.70 7.43 16.07
C HIS A 160 -1.09 7.47 17.48
N THR A 161 -1.87 7.67 18.54
CA THR A 161 -1.34 7.74 19.90
C THR A 161 -2.26 7.06 20.88
N TRP A 162 -3.15 7.80 21.55
CA TRP A 162 -4.05 7.28 22.55
C TRP A 162 -5.25 6.59 21.90
N VAL A 163 -5.55 5.40 22.40
CA VAL A 163 -6.70 4.64 21.95
C VAL A 163 -7.98 5.41 22.27
N ILE A 164 -8.89 5.49 21.30
CA ILE A 164 -10.19 6.12 21.45
C ILE A 164 -11.25 5.10 21.86
N ASN A 165 -11.99 5.41 22.92
CA ASN A 165 -13.23 4.71 23.20
C ASN A 165 -14.26 5.09 22.13
N THR A 166 -14.55 4.16 21.21
CA THR A 166 -15.46 4.38 20.07
C THR A 166 -16.89 4.72 20.47
N LYS A 167 -17.30 4.41 21.71
CA LYS A 167 -18.66 4.72 22.23
C LYS A 167 -18.77 6.16 22.74
N THR A 168 -17.67 6.73 23.22
CA THR A 168 -17.67 8.12 23.76
C THR A 168 -16.97 9.11 22.84
N GLY A 169 -16.16 8.63 21.89
CA GLY A 169 -15.28 9.46 21.06
C GLY A 169 -14.18 10.15 21.86
N ARG A 170 -13.80 9.61 23.02
CA ARG A 170 -12.74 10.19 23.88
C ARG A 170 -11.60 9.19 24.06
N PRO A 171 -10.36 9.66 24.25
CA PRO A 171 -9.28 8.76 24.63
C PRO A 171 -9.61 8.07 25.94
N HIS A 172 -9.14 6.82 26.07
CA HIS A 172 -9.10 6.13 27.36
C HIS A 172 -8.32 6.96 28.39
N ALA A 173 -8.58 6.77 29.69
CA ALA A 173 -7.92 7.54 30.74
C ALA A 173 -6.52 7.00 31.04
N GLU A 174 -6.33 5.71 30.78
CA GLU A 174 -5.09 4.96 30.95
C GLU A 174 -3.99 5.51 30.04
N ARG A 175 -2.78 5.60 30.60
CA ARG A 175 -1.57 6.10 29.93
C ARG A 175 -0.50 5.02 30.01
N THR A 176 -0.76 3.92 29.31
CA THR A 176 0.08 2.71 29.31
C THR A 176 0.26 2.19 27.89
N GLU A 177 1.21 1.26 27.70
CA GLU A 177 1.44 0.57 26.41
C GLU A 177 0.14 -0.03 25.83
N ASP A 178 -0.70 -0.62 26.68
CA ASP A 178 -1.95 -1.29 26.29
C ASP A 178 -3.05 -0.33 25.85
N TYR A 179 -2.89 0.97 26.08
CA TYR A 179 -3.84 2.01 25.65
C TYR A 179 -3.20 3.01 24.68
N MET A 180 -2.15 2.57 23.99
CA MET A 180 -1.50 3.30 22.91
C MET A 180 -1.61 2.52 21.60
N GLU A 181 -2.13 3.16 20.54
CA GLU A 181 -2.40 2.55 19.23
C GLU A 181 -1.12 1.93 18.65
N ASN A 182 -0.01 2.65 18.70
CA ASN A 182 1.29 2.21 18.22
C ASN A 182 1.88 1.01 18.99
N TRP A 183 1.24 0.51 20.05
CA TRP A 183 1.76 -0.63 20.81
C TRP A 183 0.69 -1.69 21.11
N GLY A 184 0.25 -1.76 22.37
CA GLY A 184 -0.24 -2.99 22.95
C GLY A 184 -1.72 -3.22 22.74
N TRP A 185 -2.47 -2.18 22.39
CA TRP A 185 -3.93 -2.20 22.48
C TRP A 185 -4.60 -3.29 21.63
N SER A 186 -4.06 -3.53 20.44
CA SER A 186 -4.58 -4.53 19.50
C SER A 186 -4.38 -5.98 19.98
N ALA A 187 -3.46 -6.22 20.93
CA ALA A 187 -3.13 -7.56 21.37
C ALA A 187 -4.29 -8.17 22.19
N GLY A 188 -4.74 -9.35 21.78
CA GLY A 188 -5.84 -10.06 22.45
C GLY A 188 -7.24 -9.53 22.15
N ARG A 189 -7.37 -8.58 21.21
CA ARG A 189 -8.67 -8.10 20.70
C ARG A 189 -9.24 -9.10 19.71
N SER A 190 -10.56 -9.26 19.78
CA SER A 190 -11.34 -10.00 18.79
C SER A 190 -11.43 -9.27 17.44
N VAL A 191 -11.85 -9.99 16.40
CA VAL A 191 -12.14 -9.41 15.08
C VAL A 191 -13.18 -8.29 15.21
N ASP A 192 -14.29 -8.53 15.92
CA ASP A 192 -15.36 -7.54 16.13
C ASP A 192 -14.86 -6.25 16.81
N GLU A 193 -14.00 -6.37 17.83
CA GLU A 193 -13.42 -5.20 18.51
C GLU A 193 -12.51 -4.38 17.59
N LEU A 194 -11.65 -5.06 16.81
CA LEU A 194 -10.80 -4.38 15.84
C LEU A 194 -11.63 -3.79 14.70
N ALA A 195 -12.66 -4.48 14.21
CA ALA A 195 -13.53 -4.00 13.14
C ALA A 195 -14.34 -2.76 13.57
N ASP A 196 -14.83 -2.71 14.81
CA ASP A 196 -15.48 -1.50 15.37
C ASP A 196 -14.52 -0.31 15.40
N TYR A 197 -13.26 -0.56 15.78
CA TYR A 197 -12.21 0.46 15.89
C TYR A 197 -11.75 0.99 14.53
N LEU A 198 -11.39 0.09 13.62
CA LEU A 198 -11.04 0.43 12.23
C LEU A 198 -12.22 1.13 11.55
N GLY A 199 -13.43 0.60 11.72
CA GLY A 199 -14.66 1.21 11.23
C GLY A 199 -14.88 2.63 11.76
N TYR A 200 -14.46 2.92 12.99
CA TYR A 200 -14.53 4.28 13.54
C TYR A 200 -13.58 5.23 12.81
N ALA A 201 -12.33 4.83 12.60
CA ALA A 201 -11.36 5.61 11.82
C ALA A 201 -11.85 5.86 10.38
N LEU A 202 -12.35 4.81 9.72
CA LEU A 202 -12.89 4.87 8.36
C LEU A 202 -14.09 5.81 8.26
N ARG A 203 -15.00 5.81 9.22
CA ARG A 203 -16.15 6.73 9.25
C ARG A 203 -15.74 8.20 9.35
N LEU A 204 -14.65 8.51 10.06
CA LEU A 204 -14.13 9.88 10.13
C LEU A 204 -13.62 10.35 8.77
N LEU A 205 -12.89 9.50 8.03
CA LEU A 205 -12.48 9.81 6.66
C LEU A 205 -13.69 9.96 5.72
N LYS A 206 -14.69 9.08 5.87
CA LYS A 206 -15.93 9.16 5.08
C LYS A 206 -16.67 10.47 5.33
N ASN A 207 -16.77 10.91 6.58
CA ASN A 207 -17.37 12.20 6.95
C ASN A 207 -16.57 13.38 6.37
N ALA A 208 -15.24 13.24 6.30
CA ALA A 208 -14.35 14.18 5.63
C ALA A 208 -14.38 14.03 4.09
N GLY A 209 -15.28 13.25 3.50
CA GLY A 209 -15.41 13.13 2.04
C GLY A 209 -14.17 12.55 1.36
N LEU A 210 -13.40 11.72 2.07
CA LEU A 210 -12.21 11.04 1.54
C LEU A 210 -12.58 9.57 1.25
N PRO A 211 -12.51 9.11 -0.01
CA PRO A 211 -12.67 7.69 -0.34
C PRO A 211 -11.52 6.87 0.22
N CYS A 212 -11.78 5.61 0.51
CA CYS A 212 -10.83 4.73 1.18
C CYS A 212 -11.12 3.27 0.85
N GLU A 213 -10.09 2.53 0.42
CA GLU A 213 -10.16 1.09 0.12
C GLU A 213 -9.22 0.25 1.02
N GLY A 214 -8.56 0.89 1.99
CA GLY A 214 -7.66 0.19 2.89
C GLY A 214 -7.33 0.94 4.17
N VAL A 215 -6.49 0.33 5.02
CA VAL A 215 -6.02 0.94 6.28
C VAL A 215 -4.51 0.84 6.40
N THR A 216 -3.92 1.73 7.17
CA THR A 216 -2.52 1.61 7.63
C THR A 216 -2.51 1.40 9.14
N THR A 217 -1.61 0.55 9.61
CA THR A 217 -1.42 0.33 11.06
C THR A 217 -0.19 1.10 11.56
N PRO A 218 -0.31 1.92 12.61
CA PRO A 218 0.82 2.63 13.16
C PRO A 218 1.71 1.71 14.00
N GLY A 219 3.02 1.99 14.02
CA GLY A 219 3.97 1.40 14.96
C GLY A 219 3.87 -0.10 15.08
N GLY A 220 3.38 -0.61 16.22
CA GLY A 220 3.15 -2.02 16.57
C GLY A 220 1.71 -2.53 16.40
N PHE A 221 0.74 -1.68 16.02
CA PHE A 221 -0.67 -2.04 15.93
C PHE A 221 -0.90 -3.28 15.04
N GLY A 222 -1.61 -4.26 15.57
CA GLY A 222 -1.94 -5.52 14.89
C GLY A 222 -0.80 -6.55 14.83
N THR A 223 0.43 -6.22 15.23
CA THR A 223 1.57 -7.17 15.18
C THR A 223 1.32 -8.46 15.95
N ARG A 224 0.63 -8.34 17.10
CA ARG A 224 0.28 -9.47 17.98
C ARG A 224 -1.14 -10.02 17.72
N ALA A 225 -1.76 -9.60 16.62
CA ALA A 225 -3.15 -9.93 16.24
C ALA A 225 -3.31 -9.93 14.70
N LEU A 226 -2.34 -10.48 13.97
CA LEU A 226 -2.33 -10.43 12.49
C LEU A 226 -3.58 -11.07 11.84
N PRO A 227 -4.03 -12.28 12.26
CA PRO A 227 -5.26 -12.87 11.74
C PRO A 227 -6.49 -11.99 11.99
N GLU A 228 -6.57 -11.36 13.16
CA GLU A 228 -7.68 -10.49 13.53
C GLU A 228 -7.63 -9.16 12.78
N LEU A 229 -6.45 -8.56 12.62
CA LEU A 229 -6.24 -7.33 11.85
C LEU A 229 -6.71 -7.52 10.40
N SER A 230 -6.32 -8.62 9.76
CA SER A 230 -6.65 -8.89 8.37
C SER A 230 -8.17 -9.07 8.18
N ARG A 231 -8.82 -9.87 9.03
CA ARG A 231 -10.28 -10.05 9.02
C ARG A 231 -11.05 -8.76 9.37
N ALA A 232 -10.58 -8.02 10.37
CA ALA A 232 -11.18 -6.74 10.75
C ALA A 232 -11.05 -5.70 9.63
N THR A 233 -9.95 -5.71 8.87
CA THR A 233 -9.79 -4.88 7.66
C THR A 233 -10.81 -5.28 6.60
N LEU A 234 -10.92 -6.58 6.31
CA LEU A 234 -11.89 -7.11 5.35
C LEU A 234 -13.32 -6.63 5.68
N GLU A 235 -13.75 -6.80 6.93
CA GLU A 235 -15.10 -6.44 7.37
C GLU A 235 -15.32 -4.93 7.40
N SER A 236 -14.46 -4.18 8.11
CA SER A 236 -14.69 -2.76 8.34
C SER A 236 -14.62 -1.89 7.08
N VAL A 237 -13.67 -2.18 6.16
CA VAL A 237 -13.53 -1.40 4.93
C VAL A 237 -14.72 -1.65 4.00
N ARG A 238 -15.20 -2.90 3.91
CA ARG A 238 -16.40 -3.24 3.14
C ARG A 238 -17.65 -2.61 3.74
N ASP A 239 -17.81 -2.69 5.05
CA ASP A 239 -19.00 -2.16 5.73
C ASP A 239 -19.09 -0.63 5.62
N VAL A 240 -17.97 0.08 5.72
CA VAL A 240 -17.97 1.55 5.68
C VAL A 240 -17.95 2.10 4.26
N PHE A 241 -17.13 1.53 3.36
CA PHE A 241 -16.90 2.09 2.02
C PHE A 241 -17.41 1.21 0.87
N GLY A 242 -17.80 -0.05 1.13
CA GLY A 242 -18.22 -0.96 0.07
C GLY A 242 -17.07 -1.37 -0.87
N ALA A 243 -15.82 -1.26 -0.41
CA ALA A 243 -14.65 -1.58 -1.24
C ALA A 243 -14.70 -3.04 -1.70
N GLU A 244 -14.47 -3.29 -2.99
CA GLU A 244 -14.51 -4.65 -3.53
C GLU A 244 -13.33 -5.47 -2.99
N ILE A 245 -12.15 -4.86 -2.91
CA ILE A 245 -10.88 -5.50 -2.51
C ILE A 245 -10.23 -4.65 -1.40
N PRO A 246 -10.64 -4.84 -0.14
CA PRO A 246 -9.95 -4.23 0.99
C PRO A 246 -8.46 -4.57 1.02
N HIS A 247 -7.66 -3.64 1.51
CA HIS A 247 -6.24 -3.90 1.73
C HIS A 247 -5.70 -3.20 2.97
N TYR A 248 -4.54 -3.63 3.45
CA TYR A 248 -3.86 -2.97 4.56
C TYR A 248 -2.36 -2.90 4.36
N PHE A 249 -1.75 -1.85 4.90
CA PHE A 249 -0.30 -1.74 5.05
C PHE A 249 0.09 -1.96 6.50
N ARG A 250 1.03 -2.88 6.72
CA ARG A 250 1.58 -3.23 8.04
C ARG A 250 3.06 -3.56 8.00
N HIS A 251 3.45 -4.38 7.03
CA HIS A 251 4.78 -4.96 6.99
C HIS A 251 5.68 -4.14 6.09
N LEU A 252 6.92 -3.95 6.53
CA LEU A 252 8.02 -3.52 5.69
C LEU A 252 9.22 -4.44 5.91
N TYR A 253 9.83 -4.91 4.81
CA TYR A 253 11.00 -5.79 4.87
C TYR A 253 12.15 -5.24 4.04
N THR A 254 13.26 -4.99 4.72
CA THR A 254 14.52 -4.50 4.13
C THR A 254 15.55 -5.63 3.97
N ASP A 255 15.15 -6.89 4.20
CA ASP A 255 16.02 -8.07 4.13
C ASP A 255 15.65 -8.96 2.93
N ASP A 256 16.03 -10.24 2.96
CA ASP A 256 15.86 -11.17 1.86
C ASP A 256 14.41 -11.66 1.67
N ARG A 257 13.50 -11.36 2.61
CA ARG A 257 12.09 -11.75 2.49
C ARG A 257 11.42 -11.13 1.27
N SER A 258 10.47 -11.87 0.70
CA SER A 258 9.60 -11.38 -0.36
C SER A 258 8.72 -10.23 0.13
N VAL A 259 8.60 -9.20 -0.72
CA VAL A 259 7.70 -8.06 -0.55
C VAL A 259 6.50 -8.12 -1.50
N ALA A 260 6.26 -9.27 -2.14
CA ALA A 260 5.04 -9.49 -2.89
C ALA A 260 3.81 -9.35 -1.98
N PRO A 261 2.76 -8.61 -2.42
CA PRO A 261 1.50 -8.55 -1.71
C PRO A 261 0.92 -9.93 -1.41
N ARG A 262 0.22 -10.05 -0.29
CA ARG A 262 -0.39 -11.31 0.14
C ARG A 262 -1.90 -11.22 0.05
N VAL A 263 -2.50 -12.10 -0.75
CA VAL A 263 -3.96 -12.21 -0.83
C VAL A 263 -4.44 -13.16 0.27
N GLU A 264 -5.29 -12.68 1.17
CA GLU A 264 -5.71 -13.38 2.38
C GLU A 264 -7.23 -13.55 2.42
N TYR A 265 -7.67 -14.59 3.12
CA TYR A 265 -9.08 -14.90 3.38
C TYR A 265 -9.95 -14.96 2.11
N ALA A 266 -9.37 -15.44 1.00
CA ALA A 266 -10.09 -15.62 -0.26
C ALA A 266 -11.26 -16.59 -0.09
N SER A 267 -12.48 -16.18 -0.44
CA SER A 267 -13.69 -17.01 -0.33
C SER A 267 -14.77 -16.55 -1.31
N GLY A 268 -15.75 -17.42 -1.57
CA GLY A 268 -16.90 -17.09 -2.43
C GLY A 268 -16.53 -16.79 -3.90
N LEU A 269 -15.39 -17.29 -4.39
CA LEU A 269 -14.83 -16.92 -5.70
C LEU A 269 -15.74 -17.24 -6.90
N ASP A 270 -16.57 -18.29 -6.79
CA ASP A 270 -17.52 -18.70 -7.84
C ASP A 270 -18.92 -18.06 -7.68
N GLY A 271 -19.11 -17.21 -6.66
CA GLY A 271 -20.38 -16.54 -6.37
C GLY A 271 -20.38 -15.06 -6.72
N ASP A 272 -21.50 -14.39 -6.43
CA ASP A 272 -21.69 -12.97 -6.73
C ASP A 272 -20.97 -12.03 -5.75
N ASP A 273 -20.50 -12.56 -4.62
CA ASP A 273 -19.78 -11.83 -3.57
C ASP A 273 -18.41 -12.47 -3.26
N PRO A 274 -17.45 -12.40 -4.18
CA PRO A 274 -16.08 -12.82 -3.89
C PRO A 274 -15.48 -11.91 -2.82
N ARG A 275 -14.72 -12.51 -1.90
CA ARG A 275 -14.09 -11.82 -0.78
C ARG A 275 -12.62 -12.16 -0.72
N CYS A 276 -11.79 -11.16 -0.45
CA CYS A 276 -10.40 -11.29 -0.03
C CYS A 276 -9.94 -9.97 0.57
N VAL A 277 -8.83 -9.99 1.28
CA VAL A 277 -8.12 -8.80 1.76
C VAL A 277 -6.66 -8.92 1.37
N VAL A 278 -6.03 -7.80 0.98
CA VAL A 278 -4.63 -7.82 0.52
C VAL A 278 -3.72 -7.13 1.53
N SER A 279 -2.67 -7.82 1.96
CA SER A 279 -1.57 -7.22 2.71
C SER A 279 -0.56 -6.61 1.73
N ILE A 280 -0.41 -5.28 1.79
CA ILE A 280 0.61 -4.53 1.07
C ILE A 280 1.87 -4.47 1.92
N ILE A 281 3.03 -4.65 1.28
CA ILE A 281 4.33 -4.76 1.95
C ILE A 281 5.29 -3.72 1.39
N GLY A 282 5.86 -2.91 2.27
CA GLY A 282 6.90 -1.94 1.95
C GLY A 282 8.26 -2.62 1.85
N CYS A 283 9.15 -2.09 1.01
CA CYS A 283 10.47 -2.69 0.79
C CYS A 283 11.63 -1.86 1.32
N THR A 284 11.38 -0.63 1.75
CA THR A 284 12.41 0.30 2.26
C THR A 284 12.16 0.63 3.73
N GLY A 285 13.22 1.00 4.45
CA GLY A 285 13.06 1.79 5.67
C GLY A 285 12.71 3.24 5.32
N ASP A 286 12.37 4.03 6.33
CA ASP A 286 12.26 5.47 6.17
C ASP A 286 13.65 6.11 6.18
N TRP A 287 14.33 6.03 5.03
CA TRP A 287 15.63 6.64 4.81
C TRP A 287 15.53 8.03 4.19
N PHE A 288 14.38 8.70 4.31
CA PHE A 288 14.17 10.08 3.85
C PHE A 288 14.40 11.11 4.95
N GLY A 289 14.28 10.70 6.21
CA GLY A 289 14.41 11.60 7.37
C GLY A 289 13.91 10.97 8.67
N GLY A 290 13.33 9.76 8.58
CA GLY A 290 12.72 9.06 9.70
C GLY A 290 11.37 9.64 10.08
N TRP A 291 10.68 8.95 10.98
CA TRP A 291 9.35 9.33 11.46
C TRP A 291 9.33 10.66 12.24
N ASP A 292 10.47 11.10 12.78
CA ASP A 292 10.60 12.34 13.57
C ASP A 292 11.25 13.50 12.82
N GLY A 293 11.84 13.27 11.65
CA GLY A 293 12.54 14.29 10.86
C GLY A 293 13.80 14.84 11.52
N LEU A 294 14.47 14.07 12.38
CA LEU A 294 15.66 14.51 13.11
C LEU A 294 16.97 13.88 12.64
N THR A 295 16.90 12.84 11.81
CA THR A 295 18.08 12.16 11.26
C THR A 295 18.07 12.28 9.75
N PRO A 296 19.12 12.83 9.12
CA PRO A 296 19.13 12.98 7.68
C PRO A 296 19.08 11.61 7.00
N GLY A 297 18.31 11.54 5.92
CA GLY A 297 18.19 10.35 5.09
C GLY A 297 19.41 10.10 4.21
N SER A 298 19.35 9.04 3.40
CA SER A 298 20.39 8.72 2.41
C SER A 298 19.79 8.06 1.16
N VAL A 299 20.06 8.67 0.01
CA VAL A 299 19.66 8.17 -1.32
C VAL A 299 20.25 6.77 -1.58
N ASP A 300 21.51 6.56 -1.21
CA ASP A 300 22.26 5.33 -1.52
C ASP A 300 21.70 4.08 -0.83
N GLN A 301 20.90 4.24 0.22
CA GLN A 301 20.17 3.11 0.81
C GLN A 301 19.05 2.61 -0.12
N PHE A 302 18.43 3.51 -0.88
CA PHE A 302 17.45 3.17 -1.91
C PHE A 302 18.12 2.67 -3.18
N ILE A 303 18.98 3.50 -3.75
CA ILE A 303 19.67 3.25 -5.02
C ILE A 303 20.96 4.07 -5.06
N THR A 304 22.10 3.40 -5.26
CA THR A 304 23.42 4.04 -5.33
C THR A 304 23.61 4.84 -6.62
N GLU A 305 24.61 5.74 -6.64
CA GLU A 305 24.88 6.62 -7.79
C GLU A 305 25.23 5.84 -9.08
N ASP A 306 25.84 4.66 -8.95
CA ASP A 306 26.12 3.75 -10.07
C ASP A 306 24.89 2.93 -10.52
N LEU A 307 23.75 3.12 -9.86
CA LEU A 307 22.46 2.48 -10.12
C LEU A 307 22.45 0.96 -9.88
N GLN A 308 23.51 0.38 -9.30
CA GLN A 308 23.65 -1.07 -9.13
C GLN A 308 23.34 -1.56 -7.70
N GLY A 309 23.49 -0.71 -6.71
CA GLY A 309 23.36 -1.04 -5.29
C GLY A 309 22.18 -0.33 -4.62
N GLY A 310 21.96 -0.67 -3.35
CA GLY A 310 20.80 -0.23 -2.59
C GLY A 310 19.63 -1.22 -2.68
N ARG A 311 18.56 -0.93 -1.96
CA ARG A 311 17.43 -1.86 -1.80
C ARG A 311 16.55 -1.98 -3.04
N LEU A 312 16.35 -0.89 -3.79
CA LEU A 312 15.45 -0.89 -4.93
C LEU A 312 15.94 -1.79 -6.08
N PRO A 313 17.23 -1.77 -6.48
CA PRO A 313 17.73 -2.70 -7.47
C PRO A 313 17.50 -4.17 -7.12
N GLU A 314 17.66 -4.56 -5.85
CA GLU A 314 17.42 -5.93 -5.39
C GLU A 314 15.96 -6.38 -5.59
N VAL A 315 15.01 -5.49 -5.26
CA VAL A 315 13.57 -5.78 -5.34
C VAL A 315 13.11 -5.78 -6.80
N ILE A 316 13.58 -4.81 -7.59
CA ILE A 316 13.28 -4.70 -9.02
C ILE A 316 13.79 -5.93 -9.77
N ALA A 317 14.98 -6.42 -9.45
CA ALA A 317 15.55 -7.63 -10.07
C ALA A 317 14.73 -8.90 -9.79
N ARG A 318 13.93 -8.92 -8.70
CA ARG A 318 13.02 -10.03 -8.37
C ARG A 318 11.64 -9.89 -9.00
N GLU A 319 11.41 -8.80 -9.73
CA GLU A 319 10.10 -8.42 -10.27
C GLU A 319 9.00 -8.31 -9.19
N GLU A 320 9.35 -7.96 -7.96
CA GLU A 320 8.39 -7.70 -6.89
C GLU A 320 8.02 -6.21 -6.81
N PRO A 321 6.84 -5.83 -6.29
CA PRO A 321 6.50 -4.42 -6.10
C PRO A 321 7.53 -3.68 -5.26
N ALA A 322 8.15 -2.66 -5.85
CA ALA A 322 9.04 -1.76 -5.16
C ALA A 322 8.20 -0.67 -4.47
N ILE A 323 7.88 -0.87 -3.19
CA ILE A 323 7.04 0.06 -2.43
C ILE A 323 7.90 0.80 -1.41
N LEU A 324 8.18 2.08 -1.67
CA LEU A 324 8.92 2.95 -0.78
C LEU A 324 8.03 3.38 0.38
N VAL A 325 8.62 3.59 1.57
CA VAL A 325 7.90 4.03 2.78
C VAL A 325 8.60 5.23 3.40
N CYS A 326 7.84 6.25 3.76
CA CYS A 326 8.31 7.41 4.50
C CYS A 326 7.27 7.91 5.50
N HIS A 327 7.67 8.87 6.33
CA HIS A 327 6.74 9.68 7.10
C HIS A 327 6.88 11.16 6.72
N TRP A 328 5.77 11.87 6.86
CA TRP A 328 5.67 13.30 6.54
C TRP A 328 6.73 14.17 7.26
N PRO A 329 7.02 13.97 8.57
CA PRO A 329 8.06 14.73 9.28
C PRO A 329 9.45 14.53 8.67
N GLY A 330 9.77 13.32 8.21
CA GLY A 330 11.03 13.00 7.54
C GLY A 330 11.16 13.65 6.16
N ILE A 331 10.08 13.63 5.38
CA ILE A 331 10.03 14.24 4.04
C ILE A 331 10.10 15.77 4.11
N TYR A 332 9.34 16.39 5.01
CA TYR A 332 9.36 17.84 5.25
C TYR A 332 10.64 18.31 5.93
N TYR A 333 11.23 17.47 6.78
CA TYR A 333 12.49 17.67 7.50
C TYR A 333 12.59 19.08 8.12
N ASN A 334 11.63 19.39 9.01
CA ASN A 334 11.56 20.67 9.73
C ASN A 334 11.52 21.94 8.85
N GLY A 335 11.13 21.81 7.57
CA GLY A 335 11.07 22.93 6.62
C GLY A 335 12.29 23.05 5.70
N GLU A 336 13.31 22.21 5.88
CA GLU A 336 14.44 22.14 4.95
C GLU A 336 14.14 21.28 3.72
N GLU A 337 13.06 20.48 3.75
CA GLU A 337 12.63 19.60 2.65
C GLU A 337 13.72 18.62 2.19
N LEU A 338 14.62 18.25 3.11
CA LEU A 338 15.74 17.34 2.82
C LEU A 338 15.23 15.98 2.33
N GLY A 339 14.22 15.40 3.01
CA GLY A 339 13.66 14.13 2.60
C GLY A 339 12.96 14.20 1.23
N PHE A 340 12.33 15.34 0.91
CA PHE A 340 11.80 15.55 -0.44
C PHE A 340 12.92 15.64 -1.49
N SER A 341 14.03 16.30 -1.17
CA SER A 341 15.20 16.36 -2.07
C SER A 341 15.81 14.98 -2.30
N ILE A 342 15.90 14.16 -1.25
CA ILE A 342 16.31 12.74 -1.36
C ILE A 342 15.33 11.97 -2.25
N PHE A 343 14.02 12.16 -2.06
CA PHE A 343 13.01 11.49 -2.88
C PHE A 343 13.14 11.85 -4.37
N LYS A 344 13.32 13.14 -4.70
CA LYS A 344 13.56 13.58 -6.08
C LYS A 344 14.76 12.89 -6.71
N GLU A 345 15.86 12.79 -5.97
CA GLU A 345 17.08 12.11 -6.45
C GLU A 345 16.87 10.59 -6.62
N VAL A 346 16.15 9.94 -5.71
CA VAL A 346 15.78 8.52 -5.85
C VAL A 346 14.98 8.29 -7.14
N VAL A 347 13.97 9.13 -7.40
CA VAL A 347 13.15 9.04 -8.63
C VAL A 347 14.02 9.27 -9.86
N ALA A 348 14.87 10.30 -9.85
CA ALA A 348 15.78 10.58 -10.98
C ALA A 348 16.72 9.40 -11.28
N ARG A 349 17.24 8.73 -10.26
CA ARG A 349 18.07 7.52 -10.42
C ARG A 349 17.29 6.33 -10.95
N LEU A 350 16.05 6.14 -10.49
CA LEU A 350 15.17 5.09 -11.01
C LEU A 350 14.84 5.31 -12.48
N GLU A 351 14.51 6.54 -12.87
CA GLU A 351 14.21 6.90 -14.27
C GLU A 351 15.44 6.76 -15.18
N ALA A 352 16.64 7.03 -14.66
CA ALA A 352 17.89 6.83 -15.40
C ALA A 352 18.27 5.34 -15.54
N GLY A 353 17.96 4.52 -14.54
CA GLY A 353 18.37 3.11 -14.47
C GLY A 353 17.38 2.12 -15.07
N TYR A 354 16.09 2.46 -15.13
CA TYR A 354 15.02 1.51 -15.45
C TYR A 354 13.96 2.10 -16.39
N ASP A 355 13.62 1.37 -17.45
CA ASP A 355 12.54 1.70 -18.39
C ASP A 355 11.29 0.82 -18.23
N ASN A 356 11.34 -0.11 -17.28
CA ASN A 356 10.35 -1.15 -17.03
C ASN A 356 9.57 -0.97 -15.73
N LEU A 357 9.56 0.24 -15.14
CA LEU A 357 8.80 0.56 -13.93
C LEU A 357 7.39 1.06 -14.29
N LEU A 358 6.46 0.88 -13.35
CA LEU A 358 5.08 1.36 -13.45
C LEU A 358 4.62 1.89 -12.09
N TRP A 359 4.46 3.21 -11.96
CA TRP A 359 3.84 3.82 -10.79
C TRP A 359 2.38 3.40 -10.65
N MET A 360 2.02 2.91 -9.47
CA MET A 360 0.67 2.43 -9.15
C MET A 360 0.27 2.85 -7.74
N LYS A 361 -1.02 3.05 -7.52
CA LYS A 361 -1.62 3.13 -6.19
C LYS A 361 -1.58 1.78 -5.49
N ASN A 362 -1.73 1.77 -4.18
CA ASN A 362 -1.78 0.52 -3.42
C ASN A 362 -3.05 -0.29 -3.73
N SER A 363 -4.18 0.37 -3.98
CA SER A 363 -5.45 -0.23 -4.43
C SER A 363 -5.33 -0.87 -5.81
N GLU A 364 -4.58 -0.25 -6.73
CA GLU A 364 -4.28 -0.79 -8.05
C GLU A 364 -3.40 -2.06 -7.92
N ILE A 365 -2.37 -2.03 -7.06
CA ILE A 365 -1.53 -3.20 -6.75
C ILE A 365 -2.37 -4.30 -6.09
N ALA A 366 -3.19 -3.97 -5.10
CA ALA A 366 -4.06 -4.92 -4.40
C ALA A 366 -5.01 -5.63 -5.38
N ARG A 367 -5.67 -4.86 -6.25
CA ARG A 367 -6.55 -5.39 -7.29
C ARG A 367 -5.80 -6.30 -8.25
N TYR A 368 -4.61 -5.90 -8.69
CA TYR A 368 -3.81 -6.73 -9.58
C TYR A 368 -3.44 -8.06 -8.94
N TRP A 369 -2.99 -8.06 -7.68
CA TRP A 369 -2.64 -9.29 -6.98
C TRP A 369 -3.85 -10.18 -6.71
N ALA A 370 -4.98 -9.61 -6.32
CA ALA A 370 -6.23 -10.35 -6.15
C ALA A 370 -6.67 -11.02 -7.46
N ALA A 371 -6.68 -10.30 -8.58
CA ALA A 371 -6.99 -10.88 -9.89
C ALA A 371 -5.93 -11.91 -10.33
N ARG A 372 -4.65 -11.61 -10.12
CA ARG A 372 -3.52 -12.48 -10.45
C ARG A 372 -3.65 -13.82 -9.76
N GLU A 373 -3.97 -13.86 -8.47
CA GLU A 373 -4.04 -15.08 -7.65
C GLU A 373 -5.39 -15.80 -7.72
N LEU A 374 -6.49 -15.07 -7.93
CA LEU A 374 -7.84 -15.61 -7.73
C LEU A 374 -8.62 -15.83 -9.04
N THR A 375 -8.09 -15.43 -10.19
CA THR A 375 -8.68 -15.78 -11.49
C THR A 375 -8.42 -17.25 -11.82
N SER A 376 -9.48 -18.01 -12.08
CA SER A 376 -9.37 -19.38 -12.60
C SER A 376 -8.96 -19.32 -14.07
N ILE A 377 -7.96 -20.12 -14.44
CA ILE A 377 -7.42 -20.15 -15.80
C ILE A 377 -7.52 -21.57 -16.36
N GLY A 378 -8.07 -21.70 -17.56
CA GLY A 378 -8.05 -22.94 -18.34
C GLY A 378 -7.27 -22.72 -19.63
N ALA A 379 -6.58 -23.75 -20.12
CA ALA A 379 -5.79 -23.67 -21.35
C ALA A 379 -6.05 -24.88 -22.27
N SER A 380 -6.15 -24.61 -23.57
CA SER A 380 -6.17 -25.59 -24.66
C SER A 380 -5.13 -25.20 -25.73
N ALA A 381 -5.09 -25.94 -26.85
CA ALA A 381 -4.14 -25.68 -27.95
C ALA A 381 -4.35 -24.32 -28.64
N ASP A 382 -5.55 -23.75 -28.58
CA ASP A 382 -5.97 -22.58 -29.35
C ASP A 382 -6.71 -21.54 -28.50
N ARG A 383 -6.85 -21.78 -27.19
CA ARG A 383 -7.62 -20.94 -26.29
C ARG A 383 -7.07 -20.93 -24.88
N VAL A 384 -7.12 -19.77 -24.23
CA VAL A 384 -6.97 -19.62 -22.78
C VAL A 384 -8.26 -18.99 -22.25
N SER A 385 -8.95 -19.65 -21.33
CA SER A 385 -10.18 -19.17 -20.70
C SER A 385 -9.91 -18.64 -19.30
N PHE A 386 -10.62 -17.58 -18.92
CA PHE A 386 -10.54 -16.94 -17.62
C PHE A 386 -11.93 -16.91 -16.98
N LEU A 387 -11.99 -17.19 -15.68
CA LEU A 387 -13.13 -16.86 -14.82
C LEU A 387 -12.61 -15.99 -13.68
N ALA A 388 -12.81 -14.68 -13.79
CA ALA A 388 -12.20 -13.71 -12.89
C ALA A 388 -13.21 -13.23 -11.83
N PRO A 389 -12.92 -13.41 -10.52
CA PRO A 389 -13.77 -12.86 -9.46
C PRO A 389 -13.73 -11.32 -9.42
N TYR A 390 -12.65 -10.73 -9.91
CA TYR A 390 -12.44 -9.29 -9.94
C TYR A 390 -11.99 -8.83 -11.32
N ALA A 391 -12.54 -7.70 -11.78
CA ALA A 391 -12.02 -7.04 -12.98
C ALA A 391 -10.62 -6.48 -12.70
N CYS A 392 -9.73 -6.52 -13.71
CA CYS A 392 -8.35 -6.09 -13.59
C CYS A 392 -7.85 -5.41 -14.87
N PRO A 393 -7.56 -4.10 -14.82
CA PRO A 393 -6.92 -3.41 -15.92
C PRO A 393 -5.52 -3.95 -16.22
N ALA A 394 -5.12 -3.91 -17.49
CA ALA A 394 -3.78 -4.29 -17.95
C ALA A 394 -3.30 -5.68 -17.48
N PHE A 395 -4.24 -6.61 -17.30
CA PHE A 395 -3.95 -8.00 -16.96
C PHE A 395 -3.07 -8.62 -18.04
N THR A 396 -1.91 -9.12 -17.64
CA THR A 396 -0.87 -9.55 -18.58
C THR A 396 -0.55 -11.02 -18.39
N VAL A 397 -0.66 -11.78 -19.46
CA VAL A 397 -0.41 -13.23 -19.46
C VAL A 397 0.67 -13.59 -20.47
N ALA A 398 1.58 -14.46 -20.06
CA ALA A 398 2.47 -15.19 -20.95
C ALA A 398 1.89 -16.59 -21.17
N VAL A 399 1.85 -17.00 -22.43
CA VAL A 399 1.38 -18.31 -22.88
C VAL A 399 2.52 -18.97 -23.63
N ASP A 400 2.97 -20.10 -23.10
CA ASP A 400 4.11 -20.85 -23.62
C ASP A 400 3.74 -21.59 -24.92
N GLY A 401 4.76 -21.81 -25.75
CA GLY A 401 4.67 -22.52 -27.02
C GLY A 401 4.27 -21.62 -28.20
N PRO A 402 4.73 -21.94 -29.41
CA PRO A 402 4.43 -21.15 -30.60
C PRO A 402 2.92 -21.13 -30.86
N ARG A 403 2.41 -19.94 -31.22
CA ARG A 403 1.02 -19.75 -31.63
C ARG A 403 0.98 -19.11 -33.00
N GLU A 404 0.13 -19.66 -33.86
CA GLU A 404 -0.14 -19.07 -35.17
C GLU A 404 -1.23 -18.01 -35.06
N GLY A 405 -1.10 -16.94 -35.85
CA GLY A 405 -2.06 -15.83 -35.87
C GLY A 405 -1.93 -14.85 -34.70
N ALA A 406 -2.73 -13.79 -34.77
CA ALA A 406 -2.85 -12.80 -33.71
C ALA A 406 -3.87 -13.28 -32.66
N PRO A 407 -3.58 -13.17 -31.35
CA PRO A 407 -4.56 -13.43 -30.32
C PRO A 407 -5.71 -12.42 -30.39
N ALA A 408 -6.93 -12.89 -30.13
CA ALA A 408 -8.11 -12.07 -29.92
C ALA A 408 -8.68 -12.30 -28.52
N VAL A 409 -9.15 -11.24 -27.86
CA VAL A 409 -9.79 -11.31 -26.54
C VAL A 409 -11.31 -11.30 -26.71
N ASP A 410 -11.97 -12.31 -26.16
CA ASP A 410 -13.41 -12.36 -26.01
C ASP A 410 -13.79 -12.02 -24.56
N ARG A 411 -14.51 -10.90 -24.39
CA ARG A 411 -14.99 -10.42 -23.08
C ARG A 411 -16.45 -10.80 -22.79
N GLY A 412 -17.01 -11.72 -23.58
CA GLY A 412 -18.40 -12.20 -23.45
C GLY A 412 -19.45 -11.27 -24.07
N SER A 413 -19.09 -10.06 -24.49
CA SER A 413 -19.94 -9.14 -25.24
C SER A 413 -19.20 -8.61 -26.47
N GLY A 414 -19.84 -8.63 -27.64
CA GLY A 414 -19.27 -8.09 -28.89
C GLY A 414 -18.40 -9.05 -29.71
N GLY A 415 -18.11 -10.26 -29.21
CA GLY A 415 -17.27 -11.26 -29.88
C GLY A 415 -15.76 -10.99 -29.70
N PRO A 416 -14.90 -11.81 -30.31
CA PRO A 416 -13.45 -11.69 -30.14
C PRO A 416 -12.89 -10.41 -30.78
N GLU A 417 -12.16 -9.61 -30.00
CA GLU A 417 -11.46 -8.41 -30.46
C GLU A 417 -9.97 -8.71 -30.68
N PRO A 418 -9.42 -8.49 -31.89
CA PRO A 418 -8.01 -8.77 -32.16
C PRO A 418 -7.10 -7.82 -31.37
N LEU A 419 -6.04 -8.37 -30.76
CA LEU A 419 -5.02 -7.58 -30.10
C LEU A 419 -4.01 -7.02 -31.11
N ARG A 420 -3.54 -5.80 -30.86
CA ARG A 420 -2.52 -5.15 -31.70
C ARG A 420 -1.12 -5.67 -31.35
N GLU A 421 -0.38 -6.16 -32.35
CA GLU A 421 1.00 -6.61 -32.16
C GLU A 421 1.93 -5.41 -31.86
N VAL A 422 2.79 -5.57 -30.86
CA VAL A 422 3.87 -4.65 -30.51
C VAL A 422 5.21 -5.36 -30.55
N ARG A 423 6.28 -4.59 -30.69
CA ARG A 423 7.63 -5.11 -31.00
C ARG A 423 8.24 -5.92 -29.86
N ASP A 424 7.97 -5.53 -28.63
CA ASP A 424 8.61 -6.05 -27.43
C ASP A 424 7.70 -5.86 -26.19
N ARG A 425 8.09 -6.48 -25.07
CA ARG A 425 7.31 -6.47 -23.82
C ARG A 425 7.15 -5.08 -23.20
N LEU A 426 8.13 -4.17 -23.37
CA LEU A 426 8.06 -2.82 -22.79
C LEU A 426 6.97 -1.96 -23.45
N ARG A 427 6.57 -2.31 -24.66
CA ARG A 427 5.48 -1.65 -25.40
C ARG A 427 4.09 -2.20 -25.08
N LEU A 428 3.97 -3.16 -24.17
CA LEU A 428 2.68 -3.71 -23.76
C LEU A 428 1.83 -2.63 -23.08
N GLU A 429 0.61 -2.54 -23.56
CA GLU A 429 -0.53 -1.76 -23.06
C GLU A 429 -1.79 -2.63 -23.19
N PRO A 430 -2.89 -2.31 -22.48
CA PRO A 430 -4.17 -2.98 -22.71
C PRO A 430 -4.55 -3.00 -24.19
N GLY A 431 -4.94 -4.16 -24.71
CA GLY A 431 -5.28 -4.34 -26.13
C GLY A 431 -4.08 -4.68 -27.03
N THR A 432 -2.93 -5.05 -26.46
CA THR A 432 -1.72 -5.37 -27.22
C THR A 432 -1.14 -6.73 -26.87
N TRP A 433 -0.26 -7.23 -27.74
CA TRP A 433 0.50 -8.45 -27.51
C TRP A 433 1.85 -8.40 -28.21
N CYS A 434 2.80 -9.22 -27.77
CA CYS A 434 4.08 -9.41 -28.46
C CYS A 434 4.42 -10.90 -28.56
N ARG A 435 5.12 -11.27 -29.64
CA ARG A 435 5.69 -12.61 -29.82
C ARG A 435 7.07 -12.67 -29.16
N SER A 436 7.38 -13.79 -28.54
CA SER A 436 8.74 -14.17 -28.10
C SER A 436 9.05 -15.57 -28.61
N ASP A 437 10.32 -15.96 -28.62
CA ASP A 437 10.74 -17.29 -29.07
C ASP A 437 10.05 -18.42 -28.28
N ASP A 438 9.75 -18.16 -27.01
CA ASP A 438 9.10 -19.12 -26.10
C ASP A 438 7.57 -19.09 -26.12
N GLY A 439 6.94 -18.19 -26.88
CA GLY A 439 5.48 -18.08 -26.96
C GLY A 439 4.92 -16.67 -27.17
N VAL A 440 3.80 -16.35 -26.51
CA VAL A 440 3.06 -15.09 -26.69
C VAL A 440 2.85 -14.41 -25.34
N THR A 441 3.05 -13.09 -25.28
CA THR A 441 2.61 -12.28 -24.13
C THR A 441 1.49 -11.34 -24.58
N ALA A 442 0.36 -11.38 -23.89
CA ALA A 442 -0.82 -10.56 -24.18
C ALA A 442 -1.19 -9.70 -22.97
N CYS A 443 -1.54 -8.44 -23.21
CA CYS A 443 -1.97 -7.48 -22.20
C CYS A 443 -3.37 -6.94 -22.56
N PHE A 444 -4.33 -7.07 -21.65
CA PHE A 444 -5.72 -6.68 -21.87
C PHE A 444 -6.42 -6.37 -20.56
N ASP A 445 -7.49 -5.60 -20.62
CA ASP A 445 -8.36 -5.43 -19.45
C ASP A 445 -9.21 -6.69 -19.25
N LEU A 446 -8.98 -7.37 -18.13
CA LEU A 446 -9.71 -8.56 -17.71
C LEU A 446 -11.06 -8.14 -17.13
N PRO A 447 -12.20 -8.52 -17.74
CA PRO A 447 -13.50 -8.26 -17.17
C PRO A 447 -13.76 -9.19 -15.97
N LYS A 448 -14.65 -8.77 -15.06
CA LYS A 448 -15.21 -9.67 -14.05
C LYS A 448 -16.07 -10.74 -14.75
N GLY A 449 -15.94 -11.99 -14.31
CA GLY A 449 -16.64 -13.14 -14.90
C GLY A 449 -15.84 -13.82 -16.02
N ALA A 450 -16.55 -14.42 -16.97
CA ALA A 450 -15.96 -15.25 -18.02
C ALA A 450 -15.35 -14.40 -19.15
N SER A 451 -14.13 -14.73 -19.57
CA SER A 451 -13.49 -14.20 -20.77
C SER A 451 -12.51 -15.22 -21.36
N ALA A 452 -11.96 -14.96 -22.55
CA ALA A 452 -10.96 -15.81 -23.15
C ALA A 452 -10.01 -15.05 -24.08
N ILE A 453 -8.82 -15.61 -24.29
CA ILE A 453 -7.98 -15.33 -25.45
C ILE A 453 -8.04 -16.53 -26.39
N SER A 454 -8.18 -16.30 -27.69
CA SER A 454 -8.11 -17.34 -28.71
C SER A 454 -7.18 -16.97 -29.87
N TRP A 455 -6.67 -17.99 -30.55
CA TRP A 455 -5.90 -17.86 -31.78
C TRP A 455 -6.67 -18.52 -32.91
N SER A 456 -7.05 -17.74 -33.91
CA SER A 456 -7.56 -18.30 -35.16
C SER A 456 -6.37 -18.67 -36.05
N ALA A 457 -6.28 -19.94 -36.46
CA ALA A 457 -5.41 -20.31 -37.56
C ALA A 457 -5.78 -19.43 -38.76
N GLY A 458 -4.81 -18.67 -39.28
CA GLY A 458 -5.01 -17.93 -40.51
C GLY A 458 -5.41 -18.92 -41.59
N GLY A 459 -6.57 -18.70 -42.21
CA GLY A 459 -7.03 -19.49 -43.36
C GLY A 459 -6.16 -19.28 -44.59
#